data_AF-A0A0R3PA89-F1
#
_entry.id   AF-A0A0R3PA89-F1
#
_cell.length_a   1.000
_cell.length_b   1.000
_cell.length_c   1.000
_cell.angle_alpha   90.00
_cell.angle_beta   90.00
_cell.angle_gamma   90.00
#
_symmetry.space_group_name_H-M   'P 1'
#
loop_
_entity.id
_entity.type
_entity.pdbx_description
1 polymer ?
#
loop_
_entity_poly.entity_id
_entity_poly.type
_entity_poly.pdbx_seq_one_letter_code
_entity_poly.pdbx_strand_id
1 'polypeptide(L)'
;MEAYVKPGAIGQPMELLLVTTILPKLYPYNNQRNTTICAVNISKAHGNENNCDLSIIIFAALFKDVPAIEKQIMSNIPVEVGFEMYADFEHYSSGIYRHTAGEYLSGNAVKMLDWGTENSTDCWISANSWNSVWGESASLL
;
A
#
# COMPACT_ATOMS: atom_id res chain seq x y z
N MET A 1 5.43 -11.13 -5.84
CA MET A 1 4.19 -11.86 -5.52
C MET A 1 3.48 -11.01 -4.48
N GLU A 2 2.20 -10.71 -4.70
CA GLU A 2 1.39 -9.87 -3.82
C GLU A 2 0.41 -10.77 -3.06
N ALA A 3 0.26 -10.53 -1.76
CA ALA A 3 -0.77 -11.13 -0.91
C ALA A 3 -1.88 -10.11 -0.67
N TYR A 4 -3.11 -10.54 -0.40
CA TYR A 4 -4.21 -9.61 -0.18
C TYR A 4 -4.60 -9.53 1.30
N VAL A 5 -4.99 -8.33 1.73
CA VAL A 5 -5.38 -8.04 3.10
C VAL A 5 -6.47 -6.98 3.15
N LYS A 6 -7.37 -7.13 4.11
CA LYS A 6 -8.32 -6.09 4.52
C LYS A 6 -7.87 -5.52 5.86
N PRO A 7 -7.01 -4.49 5.91
CA PRO A 7 -6.30 -4.05 7.11
C PRO A 7 -7.22 -3.40 8.16
N GLY A 8 -8.51 -3.30 7.89
CA GLY A 8 -9.48 -2.75 8.80
C GLY A 8 -10.82 -2.43 8.15
N ALA A 9 -11.77 -2.06 8.99
CA ALA A 9 -12.99 -1.40 8.54
C ALA A 9 -12.68 0.06 8.13
N ILE A 10 -13.46 0.59 7.21
CA ILE A 10 -13.41 2.01 6.85
C ILE A 10 -13.69 2.84 8.10
N GLY A 11 -12.83 3.84 8.36
CA GLY A 11 -12.88 4.70 9.55
C GLY A 11 -11.89 4.34 10.66
N GLN A 12 -11.19 3.20 10.56
CA GLN A 12 -10.00 2.97 11.38
C GLN A 12 -8.84 3.89 10.93
N PRO A 13 -8.00 4.38 11.85
CA PRO A 13 -6.92 5.28 11.50
C PRO A 13 -5.92 4.57 10.59
N MET A 14 -5.84 5.03 9.35
CA MET A 14 -4.77 4.70 8.40
C MET A 14 -4.06 5.99 8.02
N GLU A 15 -2.75 5.89 7.78
CA GLU A 15 -1.96 7.02 7.32
C GLU A 15 -1.69 6.86 5.83
N LEU A 16 -2.14 7.83 5.02
CA LEU A 16 -1.83 7.77 3.59
C LEU A 16 -0.34 8.05 3.35
N LEU A 17 0.30 7.15 2.62
CA LEU A 17 1.64 7.27 2.09
C LEU A 17 1.53 7.43 0.57
N LEU A 18 1.90 8.57 0.01
CA LEU A 18 1.98 8.69 -1.45
C LEU A 18 3.35 8.19 -1.90
N VAL A 19 3.38 7.08 -2.64
CA VAL A 19 4.61 6.54 -3.21
C VAL A 19 4.78 6.97 -4.66
N THR A 20 5.95 7.54 -4.93
CA THR A 20 6.38 7.83 -6.30
C THR A 20 6.79 6.52 -6.96
N THR A 21 6.16 6.20 -8.10
CA THR A 21 6.50 4.98 -8.85
C THR A 21 7.94 5.07 -9.37
N ILE A 22 8.87 4.38 -8.71
CA ILE A 22 10.18 4.08 -9.29
C ILE A 22 9.97 2.89 -10.24
N LEU A 23 10.23 3.08 -11.53
CA LEU A 23 10.05 2.02 -12.53
C LEU A 23 10.95 0.80 -12.17
N PRO A 24 10.37 -0.39 -11.91
CA PRO A 24 11.14 -1.59 -11.53
C PRO A 24 12.16 -2.02 -12.59
N LYS A 25 11.92 -1.66 -13.86
CA LYS A 25 12.87 -1.88 -14.96
C LYS A 25 14.19 -1.13 -14.78
N LEU A 26 14.14 0.05 -14.15
CA LEU A 26 15.32 0.89 -13.93
C LEU A 26 16.03 0.51 -12.62
N TYR A 27 15.28 0.04 -11.63
CA TYR A 27 15.78 -0.35 -10.31
C TYR A 27 15.12 -1.67 -9.86
N PRO A 28 15.65 -2.83 -10.28
CA PRO A 28 15.11 -4.12 -9.89
C PRO A 28 15.26 -4.35 -8.39
N TYR A 29 14.26 -5.01 -7.79
CA TYR A 29 14.28 -5.38 -6.38
C TYR A 29 15.47 -6.30 -6.06
N ASN A 30 16.21 -5.96 -4.99
CA ASN A 30 17.30 -6.76 -4.46
C ASN A 30 17.02 -7.05 -2.98
N ASN A 31 17.05 -8.32 -2.58
CA ASN A 31 16.75 -8.76 -1.21
C ASN A 31 17.97 -8.72 -0.27
N GLN A 32 19.06 -8.05 -0.67
CA GLN A 32 20.21 -7.85 0.20
C GLN A 32 19.85 -6.91 1.37
N ARG A 33 20.10 -7.36 2.60
CA ARG A 33 19.82 -6.60 3.84
C ARG A 33 20.78 -5.42 4.08
N ASN A 34 21.67 -5.14 3.14
CA ASN A 34 22.54 -3.98 3.19
C ASN A 34 21.86 -2.84 2.44
N THR A 35 21.45 -1.80 3.17
CA THR A 35 20.86 -0.60 2.58
C THR A 35 21.89 0.07 1.67
N THR A 36 21.83 -0.22 0.38
CA THR A 36 22.59 0.52 -0.62
C THR A 36 21.85 1.85 -0.82
N ILE A 37 22.50 2.97 -0.54
CA ILE A 37 21.97 4.28 -0.94
C ILE A 37 21.98 4.30 -2.47
N CYS A 38 20.83 4.02 -3.08
CA CYS A 38 20.65 4.21 -4.51
C CYS A 38 20.57 5.71 -4.78
N ALA A 39 21.70 6.33 -5.15
CA ALA A 39 21.66 7.66 -5.74
C ALA A 39 20.85 7.56 -7.05
N VAL A 40 19.68 8.21 -7.09
CA VAL A 40 18.87 8.29 -8.30
C VAL A 40 19.73 8.97 -9.37
N ASN A 41 20.10 8.22 -10.40
CA ASN A 41 20.86 8.80 -11.50
C ASN A 41 19.88 9.58 -12.40
N ILE A 42 19.84 10.89 -12.23
CA ILE A 42 18.93 11.81 -12.95
C ILE A 42 19.12 11.70 -14.47
N SER A 43 20.31 11.36 -14.97
CA SER A 43 20.54 11.19 -16.42
C SER A 43 19.95 9.88 -16.97
N LYS A 44 19.69 8.89 -16.11
CA LYS A 44 18.95 7.66 -16.47
C LYS A 44 17.44 7.79 -16.24
N ALA A 45 17.01 8.76 -15.43
CA ALA A 45 15.62 9.20 -15.35
C ALA A 45 15.31 10.03 -16.60
N HIS A 46 15.32 9.37 -17.76
CA HIS A 46 15.10 10.05 -19.04
C HIS A 46 13.64 10.50 -19.12
N GLY A 47 13.41 11.76 -18.79
CA GLY A 47 12.25 12.49 -19.25
C GLY A 47 12.63 13.71 -20.06
N ASN A 48 12.24 13.73 -21.34
CA ASN A 48 12.34 14.93 -22.14
C ASN A 48 11.09 15.78 -21.92
N GLU A 49 11.26 17.10 -21.99
CA GLU A 49 10.22 18.13 -21.81
C GLU A 49 8.99 18.01 -22.73
N ASN A 50 8.99 17.07 -23.68
CA ASN A 50 7.88 16.81 -24.60
C ASN A 50 7.40 15.34 -24.63
N ASN A 51 7.89 14.46 -23.75
CA ASN A 51 7.45 13.05 -23.71
C ASN A 51 7.82 12.28 -22.43
N CYS A 52 7.92 12.94 -21.28
CA CYS A 52 7.81 12.25 -20.00
C CYS A 52 6.89 12.99 -19.08
N ASP A 53 5.82 12.28 -18.78
CA ASP A 53 4.88 12.51 -17.70
C ASP A 53 5.59 12.32 -16.34
N LEU A 54 6.61 13.16 -16.08
CA LEU A 54 7.18 13.41 -14.77
C LEU A 54 6.35 14.50 -14.10
N SER A 55 5.04 14.29 -14.04
CA SER A 55 4.16 14.98 -13.12
C SER A 55 4.39 14.40 -11.71
N ILE A 56 5.60 14.61 -11.18
CA ILE A 56 5.90 14.48 -9.75
C ILE A 56 5.18 15.65 -9.08
N ILE A 57 3.86 15.51 -8.90
CA ILE A 57 3.07 16.39 -8.06
C ILE A 57 3.23 15.81 -6.64
N ILE A 58 4.24 16.31 -5.93
CA ILE A 58 4.37 16.09 -4.49
C ILE A 58 3.20 16.83 -3.84
N PHE A 59 2.11 16.11 -3.63
CA PHE A 59 1.08 16.51 -2.69
C PHE A 59 0.96 15.38 -1.68
N ALA A 60 1.82 15.42 -0.65
CA ALA A 60 1.56 14.70 0.59
C ALA A 60 0.37 15.38 1.28
N ALA A 61 -0.83 15.16 0.76
CA ALA A 61 -2.02 15.44 1.51
C ALA A 61 -2.22 14.25 2.45
N LEU A 62 -2.18 14.53 3.76
CA LEU A 62 -2.73 13.63 4.77
C LEU A 62 -4.24 13.55 4.53
N PHE A 63 -4.66 12.68 3.62
CA PHE A 63 -6.07 12.38 3.44
C PHE A 63 -6.48 11.48 4.61
N LYS A 64 -6.99 12.10 5.67
CA LYS A 64 -7.76 11.39 6.71
C LYS A 64 -9.18 11.10 6.26
N ASP A 65 -9.58 11.63 5.10
CA ASP A 65 -10.94 11.59 4.60
C ASP A 65 -11.12 10.45 3.59
N VAL A 66 -12.02 9.53 3.91
CA VAL A 66 -12.33 8.31 3.14
C VAL A 66 -12.68 8.63 1.68
N PRO A 67 -13.58 9.58 1.36
CA PRO A 67 -13.97 9.88 -0.02
C PRO A 67 -12.81 10.42 -0.86
N ALA A 68 -11.83 11.06 -0.23
CA ALA A 68 -10.66 11.53 -0.95
C ALA A 68 -9.75 10.37 -1.38
N ILE A 69 -9.60 9.36 -0.52
CA ILE A 69 -8.87 8.13 -0.84
C ILE A 69 -9.59 7.36 -1.96
N GLU A 70 -10.91 7.16 -1.82
CA GLU A 70 -11.75 6.51 -2.84
C GLU A 70 -11.59 7.21 -4.20
N LYS A 71 -11.64 8.55 -4.22
CA LYS A 71 -11.44 9.34 -5.46
C LYS A 71 -10.08 9.12 -6.11
N GLN A 72 -9.01 8.96 -5.34
CA GLN A 72 -7.67 8.68 -5.88
C GLN A 72 -7.61 7.29 -6.52
N ILE A 73 -8.18 6.29 -5.84
CA ILE A 73 -8.31 4.92 -6.36
C ILE A 73 -9.09 4.93 -7.68
N MET A 74 -10.25 5.61 -7.74
CA MET A 74 -11.05 5.77 -8.97
C MET A 74 -10.28 6.47 -10.10
N SER A 75 -9.32 7.32 -9.75
CA SER A 75 -8.49 8.04 -10.71
C SER A 75 -7.28 7.24 -11.19
N ASN A 76 -7.17 5.96 -10.79
CA ASN A 76 -6.02 5.08 -11.05
C ASN A 76 -4.68 5.66 -10.60
N ILE A 77 -4.71 6.51 -9.56
CA ILE A 77 -3.50 7.04 -8.94
C ILE A 77 -3.01 6.01 -7.91
N PRO A 78 -1.71 5.65 -7.88
CA PRO A 78 -1.19 4.76 -6.85
C PRO A 78 -1.39 5.34 -5.44
N VAL A 79 -2.03 4.56 -4.58
CA VAL A 79 -2.31 4.91 -3.18
C VAL A 79 -1.62 3.85 -2.31
N GLU A 80 -0.76 4.27 -1.39
CA GLU A 80 -0.17 3.41 -0.37
C GLU A 80 -0.67 3.88 1.00
N VAL A 81 -0.92 2.96 1.92
CA VAL A 81 -1.41 3.29 3.26
C VAL A 81 -0.55 2.58 4.31
N GLY A 82 -0.20 3.31 5.35
CA GLY A 82 0.37 2.81 6.58
C GLY A 82 -0.73 2.40 7.57
N PHE A 83 -0.55 1.27 8.22
CA PHE A 83 -1.36 0.86 9.37
C PHE A 83 -0.46 0.27 10.46
N GLU A 84 -0.97 0.28 11.69
CA GLU A 84 -0.30 -0.32 12.84
C GLU A 84 -0.50 -1.84 12.84
N MET A 85 0.60 -2.57 12.91
CA MET A 85 0.59 -4.01 13.10
C MET A 85 0.74 -4.37 14.58
N TYR A 86 -0.06 -5.35 14.98
CA TYR A 86 -0.04 -5.95 16.32
C TYR A 86 0.26 -7.44 16.18
N ALA A 87 0.64 -8.10 17.28
CA ALA A 87 1.06 -9.51 17.27
C ALA A 87 0.00 -10.49 16.73
N ASP A 88 -1.29 -10.16 16.85
CA ASP A 88 -2.37 -10.95 16.27
C ASP A 88 -2.46 -10.84 14.74
N PHE A 89 -1.92 -9.78 14.12
CA PHE A 89 -1.90 -9.61 12.66
C PHE A 89 -1.01 -10.63 11.94
N GLU A 90 0.07 -11.11 12.57
CA GLU A 90 0.93 -12.14 11.97
C GLU A 90 0.15 -13.43 11.68
N HIS A 91 -0.92 -13.67 12.42
CA HIS A 91 -1.80 -14.82 12.33
C HIS A 91 -3.04 -14.56 11.45
N TYR A 92 -3.14 -13.39 10.82
CA TYR A 92 -4.23 -13.08 9.91
C TYR A 92 -4.23 -14.01 8.69
N SER A 93 -5.40 -14.58 8.40
CA SER A 93 -5.61 -15.44 7.23
C SER A 93 -6.72 -14.95 6.30
N SER A 94 -7.76 -14.31 6.83
CA SER A 94 -8.96 -13.94 6.06
C SER A 94 -9.89 -13.00 6.82
N GLY A 95 -10.80 -12.35 6.09
CA GLY A 95 -11.84 -11.46 6.61
C GLY A 95 -11.32 -10.05 6.85
N ILE A 96 -12.12 -9.22 7.52
CA ILE A 96 -11.72 -7.86 7.88
C ILE A 96 -10.87 -7.91 9.15
N TYR A 97 -9.60 -7.52 9.06
CA TYR A 97 -8.73 -7.49 10.22
C TYR A 97 -9.25 -6.50 11.27
N ARG A 98 -9.23 -6.92 12.53
CA ARG A 98 -9.44 -6.07 13.70
C ARG A 98 -8.49 -6.54 14.78
N HIS A 99 -7.73 -5.61 15.35
CA HIS A 99 -6.91 -5.92 16.51
C HIS A 99 -7.81 -6.34 17.68
N THR A 100 -7.48 -7.46 18.32
CA THR A 100 -8.21 -8.03 19.46
C THR A 100 -7.31 -8.38 20.63
N ALA A 101 -6.02 -8.69 20.38
CA ALA A 101 -5.08 -9.05 21.44
C ALA A 101 -3.63 -8.92 20.97
N GLY A 102 -2.69 -8.85 21.92
CA GLY A 102 -1.26 -8.80 21.64
C GLY A 102 -0.69 -7.38 21.63
N GLU A 103 0.63 -7.30 21.61
CA GLU A 103 1.36 -6.04 21.66
C GLU A 103 1.53 -5.40 20.28
N TYR A 104 1.75 -4.08 20.27
CA TYR A 104 2.16 -3.35 19.08
C TYR A 104 3.52 -3.87 18.60
N LEU A 105 3.64 -4.13 17.29
CA LEU A 105 4.89 -4.59 16.68
C LEU A 105 5.58 -3.48 15.88
N SER A 106 4.91 -2.96 14.86
CA SER A 106 5.47 -1.95 13.95
C SER A 106 4.38 -1.25 13.13
N GLY A 107 4.75 -0.20 12.40
CA GLY A 107 3.97 0.24 11.24
C GLY A 107 4.28 -0.64 10.02
N ASN A 108 3.30 -0.84 9.14
CA ASN A 108 3.49 -1.47 7.85
C ASN A 108 2.72 -0.73 6.76
N ALA A 109 3.26 -0.75 5.54
CA ALA A 109 2.69 -0.08 4.40
C ALA A 109 2.17 -1.11 3.38
N VAL A 110 0.96 -0.86 2.87
CA VAL A 110 0.30 -1.70 1.87
C VAL A 110 -0.21 -0.85 0.73
N LYS A 111 -0.22 -1.43 -0.47
CA LYS A 111 -0.79 -0.78 -1.64
C LYS A 111 -2.31 -0.87 -1.56
N MET A 112 -2.99 0.26 -1.52
CA MET A 112 -4.44 0.31 -1.56
C MET A 112 -4.90 0.00 -2.99
N LEU A 113 -5.85 -0.93 -3.11
CA LEU A 113 -6.38 -1.38 -4.39
C LEU A 113 -7.81 -0.93 -4.59
N ASP A 114 -8.64 -1.12 -3.58
CA ASP A 114 -10.08 -0.88 -3.66
C ASP A 114 -10.70 -0.76 -2.25
N TRP A 115 -12.01 -0.58 -2.20
CA TRP A 115 -12.83 -0.69 -1.01
C TRP A 115 -14.10 -1.49 -1.33
N GLY A 116 -14.74 -2.02 -0.30
CA GLY A 116 -15.95 -2.83 -0.46
C GLY A 116 -16.70 -3.00 0.84
N THR A 117 -17.74 -3.82 0.80
CA THR A 117 -18.56 -4.13 1.98
C THR A 117 -18.61 -5.63 2.16
N GLU A 118 -18.17 -6.12 3.32
CA GLU A 118 -18.28 -7.53 3.71
C GLU A 118 -19.07 -7.63 5.01
N ASN A 119 -20.11 -8.47 5.05
CA ASN A 119 -20.97 -8.65 6.23
C ASN A 119 -21.47 -7.33 6.83
N SER A 120 -21.94 -6.41 5.96
CA SER A 120 -22.41 -5.06 6.34
C SER A 120 -21.34 -4.17 7.00
N THR A 121 -20.06 -4.52 6.86
CA THR A 121 -18.93 -3.70 7.30
C THR A 121 -18.16 -3.25 6.07
N ASP A 122 -18.06 -1.95 5.89
CA ASP A 122 -17.22 -1.38 4.84
C ASP A 122 -15.74 -1.59 5.20
N CYS A 123 -14.95 -2.05 4.25
CA CYS A 123 -13.55 -2.43 4.44
C CYS A 123 -12.66 -2.00 3.28
N TRP A 124 -11.38 -1.83 3.59
CA TRP A 124 -10.33 -1.59 2.61
C TRP A 124 -9.85 -2.90 2.00
N ILE A 125 -9.45 -2.88 0.72
CA ILE A 125 -8.83 -4.00 0.03
C ILE A 125 -7.43 -3.55 -0.40
N SER A 126 -6.41 -4.25 0.08
CA SER A 126 -5.02 -3.87 -0.14
C SER A 126 -4.14 -5.06 -0.54
N ALA A 127 -3.09 -4.78 -1.31
CA ALA A 127 -2.00 -5.70 -1.58
C ALA A 127 -0.87 -5.49 -0.56
N ASN A 128 -0.51 -6.57 0.14
CA ASN A 128 0.66 -6.65 0.99
C ASN A 128 1.86 -7.25 0.22
N SER A 129 3.05 -6.82 0.63
CA SER A 129 4.34 -7.19 0.00
C SER A 129 4.95 -8.48 0.57
N TRP A 130 4.15 -9.26 1.32
CA TRP A 130 4.56 -10.53 1.90
C TRP A 130 4.42 -11.67 0.89
N ASN A 131 4.82 -12.88 1.27
CA ASN A 131 4.69 -14.04 0.38
C ASN A 131 3.22 -14.33 0.05
N SER A 132 2.94 -14.95 -1.09
CA SER A 132 1.58 -15.24 -1.56
C SER A 132 0.82 -16.31 -0.77
N VAL A 133 1.44 -16.90 0.24
CA VAL A 133 0.81 -17.89 1.14
C VAL A 133 0.18 -17.19 2.35
N TRP A 134 0.55 -15.93 2.59
CA TRP A 134 0.03 -15.13 3.68
C TRP A 134 -1.23 -14.36 3.25
N GLY A 135 -2.20 -14.21 4.17
CA GLY A 135 -3.44 -13.48 3.93
C GLY A 135 -4.41 -14.17 2.96
N GLU A 136 -5.23 -13.38 2.30
CA GLU A 136 -6.28 -13.90 1.40
C GLU A 136 -5.72 -14.27 0.02
N SER A 137 -6.22 -15.38 -0.54
CA SER A 137 -5.94 -15.76 -1.92
C SER A 137 -6.61 -14.77 -2.88
N ALA A 138 -5.90 -14.41 -3.95
CA ALA A 138 -6.39 -13.56 -5.04
C ALA A 138 -7.72 -14.00 -5.66
N SER A 139 -8.09 -15.27 -5.50
CA SER A 139 -9.33 -15.86 -6.02
C SER A 139 -10.60 -15.53 -5.23
N LEU A 140 -10.47 -14.82 -4.10
CA LEU A 140 -11.58 -14.49 -3.18
C LEU A 140 -11.94 -13.00 -3.18
N LEU A 141 -11.32 -12.20 -4.04
CA LEU A 141 -11.63 -10.80 -4.32
C LEU A 141 -12.26 -10.68 -5.71
#